data_AF-A0A8T4SM20-F1
#
_entry.id   AF-A0A8T4SM20-F1
#
_cell.length_a   1.000
_cell.length_b   1.000
_cell.length_c   1.000
_cell.angle_alpha   90.00
_cell.angle_beta   90.00
_cell.angle_gamma   90.00
#
_symmetry.space_group_name_H-M   'P 1'
#
loop_
_entity.id
_entity.type
_entity.pdbx_description
1 polymer ?
#
loop_
_entity_poly.entity_id
_entity_poly.type
_entity_poly.pdbx_seq_one_letter_code
_entity_poly.pdbx_strand_id
1 'polypeptide(L)'
;MKKPDWKLWLNDKTECKFWMDNYIRKKILKKSSNESRLHLKRTDHNLTFANWIIEKHKDEIPDVFGDDNFYDWVISIYYYAIYHAALALLSKEGFTSKNHSATLAFLIYHHHHSQKALEKEDVELIASSLDREDIEILGVSKELREKASYGVHESFEKKLAEQVRKEAVDFANKIKLLLKS
;
A
#
# COMPACT_ATOMS: atom_id res chain seq x y z
N MET A 1 -0.91 8.89 26.58
CA MET A 1 -0.79 7.57 25.92
C MET A 1 0.34 7.63 24.90
N LYS A 2 1.21 6.60 24.84
CA LYS A 2 2.24 6.46 23.79
C LYS A 2 1.55 6.40 22.42
N LYS A 3 2.08 7.09 21.42
CA LYS A 3 1.56 7.06 20.05
C LYS A 3 2.03 5.77 19.35
N PRO A 4 1.22 5.16 18.46
CA PRO A 4 1.68 4.07 17.60
C PRO A 4 2.89 4.49 16.76
N ASP A 5 3.89 3.63 16.65
CA ASP A 5 5.10 3.86 15.84
C ASP A 5 5.56 2.53 15.21
N TRP A 6 5.25 2.36 13.93
CA TRP A 6 5.58 1.12 13.22
C TRP A 6 7.08 0.93 13.00
N LYS A 7 7.87 2.01 12.99
CA LYS A 7 9.33 1.92 12.85
C LYS A 7 9.96 1.31 14.10
N LEU A 8 9.42 1.63 15.28
CA LEU A 8 9.79 0.95 16.51
C LEU A 8 9.38 -0.53 16.46
N TRP A 9 8.18 -0.84 15.99
CA TRP A 9 7.68 -2.22 15.91
C TRP A 9 8.52 -3.13 15.02
N LEU A 10 9.14 -2.61 13.96
CA LEU A 10 10.07 -3.36 13.11
C LEU A 10 11.28 -3.87 13.90
N ASN A 11 11.75 -3.11 14.89
CA ASN A 11 12.96 -3.44 15.64
C ASN A 11 12.67 -4.08 17.01
N ASP A 12 11.47 -3.90 17.53
CA ASP A 12 11.04 -4.44 18.82
C ASP A 12 9.79 -5.32 18.67
N LYS A 13 10.03 -6.63 18.60
CA LYS A 13 8.97 -7.65 18.54
C LYS A 13 8.03 -7.61 19.74
N THR A 14 8.52 -7.26 20.93
CA THR A 14 7.72 -7.24 22.15
C THR A 14 6.77 -6.04 22.15
N GLU A 15 7.27 -4.87 21.78
CA GLU A 15 6.44 -3.67 21.58
C GLU A 15 5.41 -3.90 20.46
N CYS A 16 5.82 -4.49 19.33
CA CYS A 16 4.91 -4.82 18.23
C CYS A 16 3.76 -5.73 18.71
N LYS A 17 4.10 -6.79 19.45
CA LYS A 17 3.10 -7.71 20.03
C LYS A 17 2.15 -7.01 20.98
N PHE A 18 2.67 -6.14 21.84
CA PHE A 18 1.85 -5.36 22.78
C PHE A 18 0.80 -4.53 22.04
N TRP A 19 1.17 -3.84 20.96
CA TRP A 19 0.23 -3.07 20.15
C TRP A 19 -0.77 -3.96 19.42
N MET A 20 -0.32 -5.05 18.81
CA MET A 20 -1.20 -6.01 18.15
C MET A 20 -2.26 -6.58 19.13
N ASP A 21 -1.83 -7.04 20.32
CA ASP A 21 -2.72 -7.57 21.35
C ASP A 21 -3.72 -6.49 21.83
N ASN A 22 -3.28 -5.24 21.95
CA ASN A 22 -4.16 -4.12 22.28
C ASN A 22 -5.22 -3.86 21.18
N TYR A 23 -4.83 -3.94 19.90
CA TYR A 23 -5.78 -3.83 18.79
C TYR A 23 -6.80 -4.97 18.77
N ILE A 24 -6.40 -6.19 19.14
CA ILE A 24 -7.30 -7.33 19.31
C ILE A 24 -8.28 -7.07 20.44
N ARG A 25 -7.79 -6.70 21.64
CA ARG A 25 -8.63 -6.40 22.82
C ARG A 25 -9.66 -5.31 22.53
N LYS A 26 -9.28 -4.28 21.77
CA LYS A 26 -10.15 -3.18 21.35
C LYS A 26 -11.05 -3.51 20.15
N LYS A 27 -10.99 -4.73 19.60
CA LYS A 27 -11.72 -5.15 18.39
C LYS A 27 -11.48 -4.22 17.19
N ILE A 28 -10.26 -3.66 17.11
CA ILE A 28 -9.74 -2.94 15.94
C ILE A 28 -9.16 -3.95 14.96
N LEU A 29 -8.47 -4.98 15.48
CA LEU A 29 -8.13 -6.20 14.77
C LEU A 29 -9.10 -7.29 15.23
N LYS A 30 -9.80 -7.96 14.30
CA LYS A 30 -10.81 -8.98 14.65
C LYS A 30 -10.71 -10.18 13.72
N LYS A 31 -11.18 -11.34 14.20
CA LYS A 31 -11.33 -12.53 13.37
C LYS A 31 -12.36 -12.29 12.27
N SER A 32 -12.10 -12.84 11.09
CA SER A 32 -12.98 -12.78 9.92
C SER A 32 -12.81 -14.00 9.03
N SER A 33 -13.75 -14.17 8.09
CA SER A 33 -13.59 -15.11 6.99
C SER A 33 -12.36 -14.78 6.15
N ASN A 34 -11.82 -15.80 5.51
CA ASN A 34 -10.74 -15.65 4.55
C ASN A 34 -11.28 -15.07 3.23
N GLU A 35 -10.99 -13.80 3.00
CA GLU A 35 -11.30 -13.01 1.81
C GLU A 35 -10.03 -12.67 1.00
N SER A 36 -8.92 -13.36 1.26
CA SER A 36 -7.63 -13.13 0.57
C SER A 36 -7.76 -13.13 -0.95
N ARG A 37 -8.60 -14.01 -1.52
CA ARG A 37 -8.87 -14.05 -2.97
C ARG A 37 -9.57 -12.79 -3.47
N LEU A 38 -10.49 -12.22 -2.70
CA LEU A 38 -11.18 -10.97 -3.06
C LEU A 38 -10.21 -9.80 -3.05
N HIS A 39 -9.34 -9.74 -2.05
CA HIS A 39 -8.29 -8.73 -1.97
C HIS A 39 -7.27 -8.83 -3.12
N LEU A 40 -6.80 -10.04 -3.46
CA LEU A 40 -5.94 -10.25 -4.63
C LEU A 40 -6.63 -9.83 -5.93
N LYS A 41 -7.92 -10.11 -6.09
CA LYS A 41 -8.68 -9.64 -7.25
C LYS A 41 -8.70 -8.11 -7.34
N ARG A 42 -8.86 -7.41 -6.22
CA ARG A 42 -8.77 -5.94 -6.17
C ARG A 42 -7.37 -5.42 -6.51
N THR A 43 -6.32 -6.06 -5.98
CA THR A 43 -4.94 -5.78 -6.37
C THR A 43 -4.77 -5.88 -7.88
N ASP A 44 -5.23 -6.98 -8.49
CA ASP A 44 -5.10 -7.20 -9.93
C ASP A 44 -5.89 -6.19 -10.77
N HIS A 45 -7.10 -5.83 -10.34
CA HIS A 45 -7.89 -4.79 -10.98
C HIS A 45 -7.18 -3.43 -10.95
N ASN A 46 -6.65 -3.02 -9.79
CA ASN A 46 -5.92 -1.76 -9.64
C ASN A 46 -4.66 -1.74 -10.51
N LEU A 47 -3.85 -2.81 -10.48
CA LEU A 47 -2.69 -2.93 -11.36
C LEU A 47 -3.07 -2.84 -12.83
N THR A 48 -4.13 -3.55 -13.25
CA THR A 48 -4.58 -3.55 -14.64
C THR A 48 -4.99 -2.14 -15.08
N PHE A 49 -5.77 -1.44 -14.25
CA PHE A 49 -6.26 -0.11 -14.57
C PHE A 49 -5.13 0.94 -14.60
N ALA A 50 -4.25 0.95 -13.60
CA ALA A 50 -3.10 1.87 -13.57
C ALA A 50 -2.14 1.63 -14.76
N ASN A 51 -1.86 0.37 -15.10
CA ASN A 51 -1.06 0.03 -16.27
C ASN A 51 -1.73 0.50 -17.56
N TRP A 52 -3.05 0.33 -17.68
CA TRP A 52 -3.80 0.79 -18.83
C TRP A 52 -3.68 2.32 -19.00
N ILE A 53 -3.81 3.10 -17.93
CA ILE A 53 -3.63 4.57 -17.99
C ILE A 53 -2.20 4.92 -18.46
N ILE A 54 -1.16 4.29 -17.90
CA ILE A 54 0.24 4.51 -18.33
C ILE A 54 0.42 4.22 -19.82
N GLU A 55 -0.17 3.14 -20.33
CA GLU A 55 -0.06 2.81 -21.76
C GLU A 55 -0.76 3.87 -22.62
N LYS A 56 -1.93 4.35 -22.21
CA LYS A 56 -2.69 5.40 -22.90
C LYS A 56 -2.03 6.78 -22.87
N HIS A 57 -1.11 7.03 -21.95
CA HIS A 57 -0.27 8.25 -21.97
C HIS A 57 0.67 8.34 -23.16
N LYS A 58 0.88 7.26 -23.91
CA LYS A 58 1.78 7.26 -25.07
C LYS A 58 1.16 7.94 -26.30
N ASP A 59 -0.16 7.95 -26.39
CA ASP A 59 -0.91 8.39 -27.56
C ASP A 59 -2.27 9.02 -27.22
N GLU A 60 -3.14 8.33 -26.49
CA GLU A 60 -4.55 8.72 -26.36
C GLU A 60 -4.84 9.80 -25.30
N ILE A 61 -4.15 9.80 -24.15
CA ILE A 61 -4.43 10.77 -23.09
C ILE A 61 -4.07 12.20 -23.51
N PRO A 62 -2.90 12.49 -24.09
CA PRO A 62 -2.59 13.83 -24.58
C PRO A 62 -3.58 14.32 -25.65
N ASP A 63 -4.06 13.43 -26.52
CA ASP A 63 -5.02 13.76 -27.57
C ASP A 63 -6.39 14.18 -27.02
N VAL A 64 -6.83 13.57 -25.90
CA VAL A 64 -8.15 13.82 -25.31
C VAL A 64 -8.12 14.89 -24.22
N PHE A 65 -7.03 14.95 -23.45
CA PHE A 65 -6.93 15.74 -22.22
C PHE A 65 -5.83 16.82 -22.26
N GLY A 66 -5.10 16.95 -23.37
CA GLY A 66 -4.08 17.99 -23.54
C GLY A 66 -2.91 17.80 -22.57
N ASP A 67 -2.64 18.82 -21.75
CA ASP A 67 -1.51 18.84 -20.81
C ASP A 67 -1.78 18.06 -19.50
N ASP A 68 -2.99 17.52 -19.32
CA ASP A 68 -3.33 16.72 -18.14
C ASP A 68 -2.71 15.31 -18.21
N ASN A 69 -1.87 14.97 -17.22
CA ASN A 69 -1.05 13.76 -17.26
C ASN A 69 -1.46 12.63 -16.28
N PHE A 70 -2.41 12.87 -15.36
CA PHE A 70 -2.98 11.90 -14.42
C PHE A 70 -1.99 10.96 -13.67
N TYR A 71 -0.69 11.27 -13.63
CA TYR A 71 0.30 10.37 -13.02
C TYR A 71 0.13 10.28 -11.50
N ASP A 72 -0.39 11.34 -10.87
CA ASP A 72 -0.80 11.35 -9.47
C ASP A 72 -1.88 10.29 -9.17
N TRP A 73 -2.93 10.20 -10.01
CA TRP A 73 -3.96 9.18 -9.92
C TRP A 73 -3.40 7.77 -10.13
N VAL A 74 -2.49 7.61 -11.10
CA VAL A 74 -1.82 6.33 -11.35
C VAL A 74 -1.03 5.87 -10.12
N ILE A 75 -0.26 6.76 -9.50
CA ILE A 75 0.50 6.48 -8.27
C ILE A 75 -0.44 6.03 -7.15
N SER A 76 -1.54 6.75 -6.95
CA SER A 76 -2.58 6.39 -5.99
C SER A 76 -3.14 4.99 -6.20
N ILE A 77 -3.51 4.63 -7.44
CA ILE A 77 -4.05 3.31 -7.76
C ILE A 77 -3.02 2.20 -7.45
N TYR A 78 -1.72 2.43 -7.69
CA TYR A 78 -0.69 1.46 -7.30
C TYR A 78 -0.57 1.29 -5.79
N TYR A 79 -0.67 2.36 -5.01
CA TYR A 79 -0.71 2.25 -3.55
C TYR A 79 -1.94 1.46 -3.06
N TYR A 80 -3.12 1.65 -3.66
CA TYR A 80 -4.27 0.79 -3.36
C TYR A 80 -4.02 -0.68 -3.74
N ALA A 81 -3.27 -0.95 -4.81
CA ALA A 81 -2.91 -2.32 -5.18
C ALA A 81 -2.03 -2.97 -4.10
N ILE A 82 -1.02 -2.24 -3.61
CA ILE A 82 -0.13 -2.66 -2.51
C ILE A 82 -0.94 -2.91 -1.24
N TYR A 83 -1.81 -1.96 -0.87
CA TYR A 83 -2.64 -2.09 0.31
C TYR A 83 -3.55 -3.32 0.25
N HIS A 84 -4.24 -3.54 -0.86
CA HIS A 84 -5.06 -4.74 -1.02
C HIS A 84 -4.23 -6.03 -1.01
N ALA A 85 -3.00 -6.02 -1.51
CA ALA A 85 -2.11 -7.17 -1.40
C ALA A 85 -1.75 -7.44 0.08
N ALA A 86 -1.48 -6.40 0.86
CA ALA A 86 -1.24 -6.51 2.30
C ALA A 86 -2.48 -7.03 3.07
N LEU A 87 -3.67 -6.57 2.71
CA LEU A 87 -4.93 -7.10 3.28
C LEU A 87 -5.18 -8.56 2.91
N ALA A 88 -4.70 -9.02 1.75
CA ALA A 88 -4.81 -10.42 1.38
C ALA A 88 -4.03 -11.34 2.34
N LEU A 89 -2.84 -10.93 2.78
CA LEU A 89 -2.08 -11.63 3.83
C LEU A 89 -2.83 -11.64 5.16
N LEU A 90 -3.27 -10.47 5.63
CA LEU A 90 -4.04 -10.33 6.86
C LEU A 90 -5.28 -11.25 6.86
N SER A 91 -5.99 -11.27 5.74
CA SER A 91 -7.22 -12.05 5.56
C SER A 91 -6.96 -13.55 5.47
N LYS A 92 -5.84 -13.98 4.89
CA LYS A 92 -5.42 -15.39 4.86
C LYS A 92 -5.23 -15.96 6.26
N GLU A 93 -4.74 -15.15 7.19
CA GLU A 93 -4.59 -15.50 8.61
C GLU A 93 -5.92 -15.42 9.40
N GLY A 94 -7.02 -15.13 8.72
CA GLY A 94 -8.38 -15.07 9.28
C GLY A 94 -8.63 -13.82 10.12
N PHE A 95 -8.01 -12.69 9.76
CA PHE A 95 -8.20 -11.40 10.42
C PHE A 95 -8.61 -10.30 9.45
N THR A 96 -9.20 -9.26 10.02
CA THR A 96 -9.47 -7.97 9.38
C THR A 96 -9.19 -6.85 10.36
N SER A 97 -8.81 -5.68 9.85
CA SER A 97 -8.47 -4.49 10.64
C SER A 97 -9.42 -3.34 10.33
N LYS A 98 -9.58 -2.41 11.27
CA LYS A 98 -10.34 -1.18 11.10
C LYS A 98 -9.48 0.06 10.82
N ASN A 99 -8.15 -0.07 10.90
CA ASN A 99 -7.22 1.02 10.62
C ASN A 99 -5.84 0.50 10.23
N HIS A 100 -5.05 1.40 9.64
CA HIS A 100 -3.73 1.15 9.10
C HIS A 100 -2.73 0.67 10.16
N SER A 101 -2.73 1.29 11.33
CA SER A 101 -1.82 0.89 12.42
C SER A 101 -2.05 -0.55 12.87
N ALA A 102 -3.30 -1.01 12.93
CA ALA A 102 -3.60 -2.41 13.25
C ALA A 102 -3.21 -3.37 12.13
N THR A 103 -3.37 -2.97 10.87
CA THR A 103 -2.85 -3.72 9.72
C THR A 103 -1.33 -3.90 9.83
N LEU A 104 -0.59 -2.81 10.04
CA LEU A 104 0.87 -2.83 10.17
C LEU A 104 1.33 -3.66 11.37
N ALA A 105 0.74 -3.45 12.55
CA ALA A 105 1.11 -4.21 13.75
C ALA A 105 0.94 -5.72 13.53
N PHE A 106 -0.14 -6.14 12.87
CA PHE A 106 -0.34 -7.55 12.54
C PHE A 106 0.70 -8.06 11.54
N LEU A 107 0.88 -7.39 10.41
CA LEU A 107 1.79 -7.84 9.35
C LEU A 107 3.25 -7.87 9.82
N ILE A 108 3.67 -6.88 10.61
CA ILE A 108 5.01 -6.85 11.21
C ILE A 108 5.18 -8.01 12.20
N TYR A 109 4.24 -8.23 13.11
CA TYR A 109 4.38 -9.30 14.10
C TYR A 109 4.35 -10.70 13.44
N HIS A 110 3.37 -10.95 12.56
CA HIS A 110 3.15 -12.25 11.95
C HIS A 110 4.14 -12.53 10.82
N HIS A 111 4.22 -11.65 9.83
CA HIS A 111 4.97 -11.94 8.60
C HIS A 111 6.40 -11.44 8.61
N HIS A 112 6.75 -10.37 9.32
CA HIS A 112 8.15 -9.94 9.46
C HIS A 112 8.86 -10.69 10.60
N HIS A 113 8.37 -10.56 11.84
CA HIS A 113 9.03 -11.12 13.03
C HIS A 113 8.89 -12.63 13.22
N SER A 114 7.76 -13.22 12.82
CA SER A 114 7.47 -14.62 13.13
C SER A 114 7.71 -15.55 11.95
N GLN A 115 7.18 -15.22 10.78
CA GLN A 115 7.34 -16.04 9.57
C GLN A 115 8.58 -15.66 8.74
N LYS A 116 9.14 -14.45 8.92
CA LYS A 116 10.23 -13.91 8.08
C LYS A 116 9.91 -13.95 6.58
N ALA A 117 8.64 -13.72 6.25
CA ALA A 117 8.11 -13.68 4.89
C ALA A 117 8.14 -12.25 4.30
N LEU A 118 8.08 -11.24 5.16
CA LEU A 118 8.23 -9.83 4.79
C LEU A 118 9.55 -9.29 5.34
N GLU A 119 10.33 -8.66 4.46
CA GLU A 119 11.52 -7.90 4.80
C GLU A 119 11.13 -6.48 5.23
N LYS A 120 12.13 -5.72 5.70
CA LYS A 120 11.91 -4.35 6.15
C LYS A 120 11.33 -3.47 5.04
N GLU A 121 11.85 -3.61 3.83
CA GLU A 121 11.46 -2.84 2.66
C GLU A 121 10.00 -3.11 2.27
N ASP A 122 9.49 -4.33 2.45
CA ASP A 122 8.08 -4.63 2.22
C ASP A 122 7.18 -3.88 3.22
N VAL A 123 7.59 -3.84 4.50
CA VAL A 123 6.85 -3.12 5.54
C VAL A 123 6.87 -1.62 5.29
N GLU A 124 8.00 -1.06 4.87
CA GLU A 124 8.14 0.35 4.49
C GLU A 124 7.24 0.69 3.30
N LEU A 125 7.15 -0.19 2.30
CA LEU A 125 6.26 -0.06 1.15
C LEU A 125 4.78 -0.08 1.56
N ILE A 126 4.39 -1.03 2.42
CA ILE A 126 3.02 -1.10 2.95
C ILE A 126 2.70 0.17 3.73
N ALA A 127 3.58 0.62 4.64
CA ALA A 127 3.36 1.82 5.43
C ALA A 127 3.17 3.06 4.52
N SER A 128 4.00 3.20 3.49
CA SER A 128 3.88 4.28 2.52
C SER A 128 2.55 4.25 1.75
N SER A 129 2.03 3.06 1.43
CA SER A 129 0.72 2.92 0.77
C SER A 129 -0.45 3.33 1.66
N LEU A 130 -0.36 3.06 2.96
CA LEU A 130 -1.39 3.37 3.95
C LEU A 130 -1.43 4.88 4.27
N ASP A 131 -0.25 5.50 4.39
CA ASP A 131 -0.14 6.95 4.58
C ASP A 131 -0.74 7.71 3.39
N ARG A 132 -0.64 7.15 2.17
CA ARG A 132 -1.21 7.72 0.94
C ARG A 132 -2.74 7.58 0.86
N GLU A 133 -3.31 6.47 1.32
CA GLU A 133 -4.77 6.32 1.46
C GLU A 133 -5.34 7.33 2.47
N ASP A 134 -4.64 7.59 3.58
CA ASP A 134 -5.02 8.62 4.55
C ASP A 134 -4.91 10.06 3.96
N ILE A 135 -3.96 10.30 3.04
CA ILE A 135 -3.77 11.58 2.36
C ILE A 135 -4.87 11.87 1.33
N GLU A 136 -5.47 10.85 0.70
CA GLU A 136 -6.63 11.05 -0.19
C GLU A 136 -7.88 11.51 0.56
N ILE A 137 -7.98 11.23 1.87
CA ILE A 137 -9.02 11.78 2.75
C ILE A 137 -8.75 13.25 3.10
N LEU A 138 -7.52 13.75 2.91
CA LEU A 138 -7.08 15.09 3.33
C LEU A 138 -6.23 15.81 2.28
N GLY A 139 -6.66 15.89 1.02
CA GLY A 139 -6.34 17.03 0.12
C GLY A 139 -4.87 17.47 -0.05
N VAL A 140 -3.86 16.61 0.20
CA VAL A 140 -2.43 16.96 0.06
C VAL A 140 -1.93 16.68 -1.35
N SER A 141 -2.70 17.10 -2.34
CA SER A 141 -2.14 17.35 -3.66
C SER A 141 -1.37 18.70 -3.68
N LYS A 142 -1.44 19.52 -2.63
CA LYS A 142 -0.84 20.87 -2.59
C LYS A 142 0.65 20.93 -2.25
N GLU A 143 1.13 20.16 -1.28
CA GLU A 143 2.50 20.30 -0.75
C GLU A 143 3.57 19.64 -1.64
N LEU A 144 3.19 18.58 -2.37
CA LEU A 144 4.00 17.99 -3.45
C LEU A 144 4.07 18.91 -4.68
N ARG A 145 2.96 19.62 -4.99
CA ARG A 145 2.91 20.64 -6.06
C ARG A 145 3.79 21.86 -5.76
N GLU A 146 3.92 22.25 -4.48
CA GLU A 146 4.73 23.43 -4.09
C GLU A 146 6.25 23.20 -4.16
N LYS A 147 6.74 21.96 -4.08
CA LYS A 147 8.20 21.67 -4.12
C LYS A 147 8.77 21.44 -5.52
N ALA A 148 7.93 21.25 -6.53
CA ALA A 148 8.34 20.94 -7.90
C ALA A 148 7.98 22.10 -8.85
N SER A 149 8.85 23.09 -8.94
CA SER A 149 8.69 24.23 -9.86
C SER A 149 8.58 23.79 -11.34
N TYR A 150 7.72 24.51 -12.06
CA TYR A 150 7.28 24.33 -13.45
C TYR A 150 8.36 23.85 -14.43
N GLY A 151 8.07 22.74 -15.11
CA GLY A 151 8.93 22.03 -16.08
C GLY A 151 9.48 20.69 -15.58
N VAL A 152 9.62 20.53 -14.26
CA VAL A 152 10.19 19.31 -13.62
C VAL A 152 9.09 18.32 -13.16
N HIS A 153 7.85 18.79 -13.00
CA HIS A 153 6.73 18.07 -12.37
C HIS A 153 6.30 16.79 -13.14
N GLU A 154 5.94 16.90 -14.41
CA GLU A 154 5.46 15.74 -15.21
C GLU A 154 6.54 14.66 -15.35
N SER A 155 7.78 15.07 -15.64
CA SER A 155 8.90 14.12 -15.76
C SER A 155 9.21 13.40 -14.44
N PHE A 156 8.93 14.05 -13.30
CA PHE A 156 9.11 13.48 -11.97
C PHE A 156 7.96 12.54 -11.61
N GLU A 157 6.71 12.96 -11.82
CA GLU A 157 5.54 12.14 -11.55
C GLU A 157 5.50 10.88 -12.41
N LYS A 158 5.87 10.98 -13.69
CA LYS A 158 6.02 9.80 -14.55
C LYS A 158 7.06 8.82 -14.01
N LYS A 159 8.24 9.31 -13.63
CA LYS A 159 9.30 8.46 -13.04
C LYS A 159 8.85 7.82 -11.74
N LEU A 160 8.14 8.57 -10.90
CA LEU A 160 7.57 8.06 -9.66
C LEU A 160 6.49 7.00 -9.94
N ALA A 161 5.61 7.24 -10.90
CA ALA A 161 4.59 6.27 -11.32
C ALA A 161 5.23 4.97 -11.85
N GLU A 162 6.30 5.07 -12.64
CA GLU A 162 7.05 3.90 -13.13
C GLU A 162 7.76 3.15 -11.99
N GLN A 163 8.32 3.86 -11.02
CA GLN A 163 8.92 3.26 -9.82
C GLN A 163 7.88 2.52 -8.99
N VAL A 164 6.80 3.20 -8.60
CA VAL A 164 5.73 2.63 -7.76
C VAL A 164 5.02 1.49 -8.50
N ARG A 165 4.88 1.56 -9.83
CA ARG A 165 4.43 0.43 -10.66
C ARG A 165 5.27 -0.82 -10.42
N LYS A 166 6.60 -0.70 -10.50
CA LYS A 166 7.50 -1.83 -10.33
C LYS A 166 7.37 -2.41 -8.92
N GLU A 167 7.42 -1.56 -7.90
CA GLU A 167 7.25 -1.95 -6.50
C GLU A 167 5.91 -2.66 -6.26
N ALA A 168 4.82 -2.12 -6.79
CA ALA A 168 3.49 -2.70 -6.65
C ALA A 168 3.35 -4.07 -7.34
N VAL A 169 3.90 -4.22 -8.55
CA VAL A 169 3.90 -5.50 -9.27
C VAL A 169 4.74 -6.54 -8.55
N ASP A 170 5.96 -6.18 -8.14
CA ASP A 170 6.88 -7.09 -7.44
C ASP A 170 6.27 -7.53 -6.10
N PHE A 171 5.73 -6.59 -5.32
CA PHE A 171 5.06 -6.90 -4.06
C PHE A 171 3.81 -7.77 -4.26
N ALA A 172 2.94 -7.44 -5.23
CA ALA A 172 1.76 -8.26 -5.52
C ALA A 172 2.14 -9.70 -5.92
N ASN A 173 3.19 -9.88 -6.72
CA ASN A 173 3.70 -11.19 -7.09
C ASN A 173 4.24 -11.96 -5.87
N LYS A 174 5.01 -11.28 -5.01
CA LYS A 174 5.47 -11.85 -3.74
C LYS A 174 4.30 -12.33 -2.88
N ILE A 175 3.26 -11.51 -2.70
CA ILE A 175 2.07 -11.91 -1.92
C ILE A 175 1.37 -13.11 -2.55
N LYS A 176 1.20 -13.14 -3.88
CA LYS A 176 0.60 -14.29 -4.57
C LYS A 176 1.39 -15.58 -4.34
N LEU A 177 2.72 -15.51 -4.26
CA LEU A 177 3.56 -16.67 -3.94
C LEU A 177 3.35 -17.12 -2.49
N LEU A 178 3.36 -16.20 -1.53
CA LEU A 178 3.13 -16.50 -0.11
C LEU A 178 1.74 -17.09 0.17
N LEU A 179 0.74 -16.78 -0.66
CA LEU A 179 -0.62 -17.29 -0.49
C LEU A 179 -0.86 -18.67 -1.14
N LYS A 180 0.05 -19.09 -2.04
CA LYS A 180 0.06 -20.42 -2.68
C LYS A 180 0.73 -21.49 -1.82
N SER A 181 1.65 -21.10 -0.93
CA SER A 181 2.21 -21.95 0.12
C SER A 181 1.19 -22.22 1.24
#